data_AF-Q3ADV2-F1
#
_entry.id   AF-Q3ADV2-F1
#
_cell.length_a   1.000
_cell.length_b   1.000
_cell.length_c   1.000
_cell.angle_alpha   90.00
_cell.angle_beta   90.00
_cell.angle_gamma   90.00
#
_symmetry.space_group_name_H-M   'P 1'
#
loop_
_entity.id
_entity.type
_entity.pdbx_description
1 polymer ?
#
loop_
_entity_poly.entity_id
_entity_poly.type
_entity_poly.pdbx_seq_one_letter_code
_entity_poly.pdbx_strand_id
1 'polypeptide(L)'
;MVTSIEPEDLNVENSKNNGPKLLKKYLQYVREISNGNRDAANDILKSLLDTNVLRDKIKPFDSGFEEEVYNALVKRGYIVDNQVGVAGYKIDLAIYDPIQSKYVLGIECDGAAYHSSKNARERDIHRQRFLESKGWKIYRIWSRDWWENPQNEIEKIEKYLNALGFNKPAKMNWA
;
A
#
# COMPACT_ATOMS: atom_id res chain seq x y z
N MET A 1 -2.69 -30.14 -23.76
CA MET A 1 -3.95 -29.38 -23.81
C MET A 1 -3.83 -28.28 -22.78
N VAL A 2 -3.97 -27.01 -23.17
CA VAL A 2 -4.04 -25.91 -22.20
C VAL A 2 -5.52 -25.75 -21.88
N THR A 3 -5.92 -26.13 -20.67
CA THR A 3 -7.30 -25.91 -20.20
C THR A 3 -7.41 -24.44 -19.79
N SER A 4 -8.13 -23.65 -20.59
CA SER A 4 -8.56 -22.30 -20.19
C SER A 4 -9.47 -22.42 -18.98
N ILE A 5 -9.26 -21.60 -17.96
CA ILE A 5 -10.20 -21.44 -16.84
C ILE A 5 -11.20 -20.37 -17.28
N GLU A 6 -12.47 -20.73 -17.39
CA GLU A 6 -13.50 -19.75 -17.70
C GLU A 6 -13.90 -18.99 -16.42
N PRO A 7 -14.32 -17.71 -16.52
CA PRO A 7 -14.76 -16.95 -15.36
C PRO A 7 -15.86 -17.65 -14.55
N GLU A 8 -16.73 -18.40 -15.23
CA GLU A 8 -17.85 -19.12 -14.64
C GLU A 8 -17.41 -20.32 -13.79
N ASP A 9 -16.20 -20.86 -14.03
CA ASP A 9 -15.60 -21.93 -13.22
C ASP A 9 -15.20 -21.44 -11.81
N LEU A 10 -15.08 -20.12 -11.63
CA LEU A 10 -14.79 -19.50 -10.35
C LEU A 10 -16.09 -19.23 -9.56
N ASN A 11 -16.33 -20.05 -8.52
CA ASN A 11 -17.35 -19.78 -7.52
C ASN A 11 -16.81 -18.82 -6.44
N VAL A 12 -17.20 -17.55 -6.53
CA VAL A 12 -16.63 -16.45 -5.72
C VAL A 12 -17.67 -15.69 -4.92
N GLU A 13 -18.95 -16.04 -5.02
CA GLU A 13 -20.05 -15.30 -4.36
C GLU A 13 -19.87 -15.30 -2.84
N ASN A 14 -19.51 -16.46 -2.28
CA ASN A 14 -19.25 -16.67 -0.86
C ASN A 14 -17.80 -16.40 -0.43
N SER A 15 -16.97 -15.83 -1.30
CA SER A 15 -15.56 -15.60 -0.95
C SER A 15 -15.44 -14.49 0.09
N LYS A 16 -14.78 -14.81 1.22
CA LYS A 16 -14.46 -13.88 2.31
C LYS A 16 -13.55 -12.73 1.84
N ASN A 17 -12.68 -12.99 0.87
CA ASN A 17 -11.71 -12.02 0.35
C ASN A 17 -12.14 -11.55 -1.04
N ASN A 18 -11.81 -10.30 -1.40
CA ASN A 18 -12.14 -9.77 -2.73
C ASN A 18 -11.27 -10.36 -3.85
N GLY A 19 -10.12 -10.97 -3.54
CA GLY A 19 -9.16 -11.50 -4.53
C GLY A 19 -9.79 -12.45 -5.57
N PRO A 20 -10.53 -13.49 -5.17
CA PRO A 20 -11.22 -14.36 -6.13
C PRO A 20 -12.25 -13.63 -7.00
N LYS A 21 -12.97 -12.64 -6.43
CA LYS A 21 -13.91 -11.80 -7.19
C LYS A 21 -13.20 -10.93 -8.23
N LEU A 22 -12.05 -10.35 -7.86
CA LEU A 22 -11.17 -9.59 -8.76
C LEU A 22 -10.62 -10.46 -9.89
N LEU A 23 -10.14 -11.67 -9.58
CA LEU A 23 -9.66 -12.61 -10.58
C LEU A 23 -10.77 -12.98 -11.58
N LYS A 24 -11.98 -13.28 -11.11
CA LYS A 24 -13.13 -13.55 -11.97
C LYS A 24 -13.42 -12.40 -12.92
N LYS A 25 -13.47 -11.16 -12.40
CA LYS A 25 -13.66 -9.95 -13.22
C LYS A 25 -12.52 -9.73 -14.23
N TYR A 26 -11.27 -10.00 -13.86
CA TYR A 26 -10.15 -9.94 -14.79
C TYR A 26 -10.27 -10.95 -15.93
N LEU A 27 -10.67 -12.19 -15.64
CA LEU A 27 -10.91 -13.21 -16.68
C LEU A 27 -12.05 -12.78 -17.62
N GLN A 28 -13.12 -12.17 -17.09
CA GLN A 28 -14.19 -11.59 -17.91
C GLN A 28 -13.66 -10.49 -18.83
N TYR A 29 -12.83 -9.58 -18.31
CA TYR A 29 -12.19 -8.53 -19.10
C TYR A 29 -11.36 -9.12 -20.27
N VAL A 30 -10.48 -10.09 -19.98
CA VAL A 30 -9.62 -10.72 -21.01
C VAL A 30 -10.47 -11.41 -22.09
N ARG A 31 -11.57 -12.06 -21.71
CA ARG A 31 -12.51 -12.68 -22.65
C ARG A 31 -13.13 -11.65 -23.59
N GLU A 32 -13.65 -10.54 -23.08
CA GLU A 32 -14.27 -9.51 -23.91
C GLU A 32 -13.25 -8.86 -24.86
N ILE A 33 -12.00 -8.66 -24.40
CA ILE A 33 -10.90 -8.21 -25.28
C ILE A 33 -10.62 -9.23 -26.39
N SER A 34 -10.55 -10.52 -26.07
CA SER A 34 -10.33 -11.59 -27.05
C SER A 34 -11.45 -11.69 -28.08
N ASN A 35 -12.68 -11.42 -27.67
CA ASN A 35 -13.86 -11.43 -28.53
C ASN A 35 -14.02 -10.13 -29.35
N GLY A 36 -13.13 -9.15 -29.16
CA GLY A 36 -13.18 -7.85 -29.84
C GLY A 36 -14.23 -6.89 -29.27
N ASN A 37 -14.91 -7.26 -28.18
CA ASN A 37 -15.97 -6.47 -27.55
C ASN A 37 -15.38 -5.44 -26.57
N ARG A 38 -14.76 -4.40 -27.13
CA ARG A 38 -14.01 -3.39 -26.36
C ARG A 38 -14.89 -2.57 -25.40
N ASP A 39 -16.15 -2.35 -25.74
CA ASP A 39 -17.07 -1.57 -24.91
C ASP A 39 -17.41 -2.33 -23.63
N ALA A 40 -17.77 -3.62 -23.74
CA ALA A 40 -17.99 -4.47 -22.58
C ALA A 40 -16.72 -4.65 -21.73
N ALA A 41 -15.55 -4.79 -22.37
CA ALA A 41 -14.28 -4.83 -21.65
C ALA A 41 -14.03 -3.54 -20.84
N ASN A 42 -14.32 -2.37 -21.42
CA ASN A 42 -14.21 -1.10 -20.73
C ASN A 42 -15.19 -0.97 -19.56
N ASP A 43 -16.41 -1.46 -19.68
CA ASP A 43 -17.38 -1.44 -18.59
C ASP A 43 -16.97 -2.35 -17.44
N ILE A 44 -16.43 -3.54 -17.75
CA ILE A 44 -15.85 -4.43 -16.73
C ILE A 44 -14.66 -3.76 -16.04
N LEU A 45 -13.77 -3.12 -16.80
CA LEU A 45 -12.62 -2.40 -16.28
C LEU A 45 -13.03 -1.23 -15.38
N LYS A 46 -14.01 -0.43 -15.79
CA LYS A 46 -14.59 0.62 -14.93
C LYS A 46 -15.20 0.03 -13.67
N SER A 47 -15.93 -1.08 -13.79
CA SER A 47 -16.46 -1.77 -12.62
C SER A 47 -15.36 -2.27 -11.68
N LEU A 48 -14.16 -2.60 -12.18
CA LEU A 48 -13.01 -2.98 -11.35
C LEU A 48 -12.40 -1.78 -10.62
N LEU A 49 -12.42 -0.60 -11.25
CA LEU A 49 -12.00 0.66 -10.64
C LEU A 49 -13.02 1.15 -9.59
N ASP A 50 -14.32 0.97 -9.86
CA ASP A 50 -15.43 1.34 -8.96
C ASP A 50 -15.68 0.31 -7.85
N THR A 51 -15.30 -0.96 -8.09
CA THR A 51 -15.19 -1.97 -7.04
C THR A 51 -13.95 -1.63 -6.25
N ASN A 52 -13.98 -0.50 -5.54
CA ASN A 52 -13.39 -0.32 -4.23
C ASN A 52 -12.32 -1.39 -3.93
N VAL A 53 -11.23 -1.37 -4.70
CA VAL A 53 -9.90 -1.74 -4.27
C VAL A 53 -9.56 -0.58 -3.34
N LEU A 54 -10.37 -0.47 -2.29
CA LEU A 54 -10.28 0.53 -1.28
C LEU A 54 -8.86 0.33 -0.80
N ARG A 55 -8.11 1.42 -0.83
CA ARG A 55 -7.22 1.68 0.28
C ARG A 55 -7.97 1.24 1.52
N ASP A 56 -7.53 0.12 2.08
CA ASP A 56 -8.25 -0.51 3.18
C ASP A 56 -8.61 0.59 4.17
N LYS A 57 -9.82 0.52 4.74
CA LYS A 57 -10.12 1.35 5.91
C LYS A 57 -8.91 1.28 6.85
N ILE A 58 -8.51 2.43 7.40
CA ILE A 58 -7.39 2.54 8.35
C ILE A 58 -7.42 1.31 9.26
N LYS A 59 -6.38 0.48 9.16
CA LYS A 59 -6.25 -0.73 9.95
C LYS A 59 -5.89 -0.34 11.38
N PRO A 60 -6.07 -1.23 12.37
CA PRO A 60 -5.50 -0.98 13.70
C PRO A 60 -3.98 -0.76 13.59
N PHE A 61 -3.48 0.27 14.28
CA PHE A 61 -2.04 0.49 14.43
C PHE A 61 -1.47 -0.49 15.47
N ASP A 62 -0.22 -0.90 15.30
CA ASP A 62 0.44 -1.80 16.25
C ASP A 62 0.98 -1.02 17.46
N SER A 63 1.12 0.30 17.35
CA SER A 63 1.57 1.19 18.43
C SER A 63 0.98 2.62 18.32
N GLY A 64 0.91 3.32 19.46
CA GLY A 64 0.53 4.74 19.48
C GLY A 64 1.53 5.65 18.75
N PHE A 65 2.79 5.24 18.69
CA PHE A 65 3.82 5.92 17.91
C PHE A 65 3.50 5.90 16.40
N GLU A 66 3.13 4.74 15.83
CA GLU A 66 2.70 4.66 14.43
C GLU A 66 1.50 5.57 14.15
N GLU A 67 0.53 5.60 15.07
CA GLU A 67 -0.66 6.45 14.95
C GLU A 67 -0.29 7.95 14.96
N GLU A 68 0.64 8.37 15.82
CA GLU A 68 1.14 9.75 15.87
C GLU A 68 1.83 10.15 14.56
N VAL A 69 2.70 9.28 14.03
CA VAL A 69 3.40 9.51 12.75
C VAL A 69 2.38 9.63 11.61
N TYR A 70 1.43 8.69 11.55
CA TYR A 70 0.34 8.71 10.58
C TYR A 70 -0.42 10.05 10.61
N ASN A 71 -0.88 10.46 11.80
CA ASN A 71 -1.64 11.68 11.98
C ASN A 71 -0.85 12.92 11.59
N ALA A 72 0.45 12.97 11.91
CA ALA A 72 1.32 14.07 11.54
C ALA A 72 1.47 14.19 10.01
N LEU A 73 1.71 13.09 9.31
CA LEU A 73 1.82 13.08 7.84
C LEU A 73 0.50 13.44 7.15
N VAL A 74 -0.63 12.93 7.65
CA VAL A 74 -1.97 13.30 7.16
C VAL A 74 -2.25 14.78 7.40
N LYS A 75 -1.88 15.33 8.56
CA LYS A 75 -2.00 16.77 8.85
C LYS A 75 -1.16 17.62 7.91
N ARG A 76 0.00 17.12 7.47
CA ARG A 76 0.80 17.73 6.40
C ARG A 76 0.17 17.60 5.02
N GLY A 77 -0.91 16.85 4.85
CA GLY A 77 -1.66 16.69 3.61
C GLY A 77 -1.12 15.60 2.69
N TYR A 78 -0.36 14.64 3.22
CA TYR A 78 -0.04 13.41 2.51
C TYR A 78 -1.21 12.44 2.59
N ILE A 79 -1.36 11.62 1.55
CA ILE A 79 -2.27 10.47 1.64
C ILE A 79 -1.43 9.28 2.09
N VAL A 80 -1.75 8.77 3.28
CA VAL A 80 -1.00 7.70 3.94
C VAL A 80 -1.94 6.52 4.14
N ASP A 81 -1.46 5.33 3.80
CA ASP A 81 -2.14 4.07 4.09
C ASP A 81 -1.30 3.31 5.13
N ASN A 82 -1.94 2.65 6.10
CA ASN A 82 -1.22 1.88 7.11
C ASN A 82 -1.27 0.37 6.83
N GLN A 83 -0.28 -0.34 7.37
CA GLN A 83 -0.20 -1.79 7.38
C GLN A 83 -0.31 -2.36 5.94
N VAL A 84 0.50 -1.79 5.05
CA VAL A 84 0.52 -2.05 3.60
C VAL A 84 1.40 -3.26 3.29
N GLY A 85 0.86 -4.23 2.56
CA GLY A 85 1.57 -5.46 2.20
C GLY A 85 0.75 -6.71 2.50
N VAL A 86 1.37 -7.88 2.31
CA VAL A 86 0.71 -9.19 2.46
C VAL A 86 1.61 -10.17 3.21
N ALA A 87 0.99 -11.11 3.93
CA ALA A 87 1.60 -12.34 4.44
C ALA A 87 3.00 -12.18 5.07
N GLY A 88 3.09 -11.52 6.23
CA GLY A 88 4.34 -11.38 7.01
C GLY A 88 5.28 -10.26 6.54
N TYR A 89 5.03 -9.66 5.38
CA TYR A 89 5.75 -8.51 4.85
C TYR A 89 4.81 -7.30 4.79
N LYS A 90 4.59 -6.68 5.95
CA LYS A 90 3.83 -5.43 6.07
C LYS A 90 4.78 -4.27 6.32
N ILE A 91 4.43 -3.12 5.75
CA ILE A 91 5.03 -1.82 6.01
C ILE A 91 4.05 -1.05 6.88
N ASP A 92 4.54 -0.44 7.96
CA ASP A 92 3.69 0.19 8.97
C ASP A 92 2.86 1.31 8.36
N LEU A 93 3.50 2.18 7.56
CA LEU A 93 2.84 3.27 6.83
C LEU A 93 3.39 3.37 5.41
N ALA A 94 2.59 3.84 4.46
CA ALA A 94 3.03 4.12 3.10
C ALA A 94 2.41 5.40 2.54
N ILE A 95 3.24 6.26 1.97
CA ILE A 95 2.81 7.47 1.26
C ILE A 95 2.46 7.10 -0.16
N TYR A 96 1.28 7.53 -0.59
CA TYR A 96 0.74 7.24 -1.91
C TYR A 96 0.57 8.49 -2.76
N ASP A 97 0.89 8.33 -4.03
CA ASP A 97 0.64 9.30 -5.08
C ASP A 97 -0.66 8.96 -5.81
N PRO A 98 -1.73 9.77 -5.66
CA PRO A 98 -2.99 9.54 -6.36
C PRO A 98 -2.94 9.88 -7.84
N ILE A 99 -1.96 10.67 -8.30
CA ILE A 99 -1.81 11.05 -9.70
C ILE A 99 -1.18 9.88 -10.47
N GLN A 100 -0.14 9.27 -9.89
CA GLN A 100 0.55 8.12 -10.49
C GLN A 100 -0.01 6.76 -10.04
N SER A 101 -1.03 6.77 -9.18
CA SER A 101 -1.65 5.59 -8.58
C SER A 101 -0.65 4.57 -8.04
N LYS A 102 0.33 5.04 -7.25
CA LYS A 102 1.41 4.19 -6.72
C LYS A 102 1.87 4.63 -5.33
N TYR A 103 2.46 3.70 -4.59
CA TYR A 103 3.19 4.02 -3.38
C TYR A 103 4.56 4.60 -3.72
N VAL A 104 4.92 5.68 -3.03
CA VAL A 104 6.16 6.43 -3.25
C VAL A 104 7.21 6.08 -2.21
N LEU A 105 6.76 5.91 -0.97
CA LEU A 105 7.60 5.69 0.20
C LEU A 105 6.89 4.78 1.19
N GLY A 106 7.55 3.70 1.60
CA GLY A 106 7.19 2.96 2.80
C GLY A 106 7.91 3.55 4.01
N ILE A 107 7.22 3.60 5.14
CA ILE A 107 7.73 4.12 6.41
C ILE A 107 7.62 3.02 7.46
N GLU A 108 8.72 2.77 8.15
CA GLU A 108 8.80 1.87 9.29
C GLU A 108 8.95 2.68 10.57
N CYS A 109 8.10 2.38 11.55
CA CYS A 109 8.15 2.93 12.88
C CYS A 109 8.73 1.85 13.79
N ASP A 110 9.88 2.09 14.42
CA ASP A 110 10.36 1.14 15.42
C ASP A 110 9.42 1.12 16.64
N GLY A 111 8.97 -0.07 17.01
CA GLY A 111 8.42 -0.28 18.34
C GLY A 111 9.58 -0.42 19.32
N ALA A 112 9.79 0.58 20.19
CA ALA A 112 10.84 0.56 21.23
C ALA A 112 10.86 -0.70 22.14
N ALA A 113 9.87 -1.59 22.04
CA ALA A 113 9.71 -2.79 22.85
C ALA A 113 10.13 -4.12 22.18
N TYR A 114 10.40 -4.18 20.86
CA TYR A 114 10.66 -5.46 20.20
C TYR A 114 11.91 -5.37 19.35
N HIS A 115 13.02 -6.00 19.76
CA HIS A 115 14.02 -6.67 18.89
C HIS A 115 15.30 -7.04 19.69
N SER A 116 15.17 -7.82 20.76
CA SER A 116 16.32 -8.40 21.48
C SER A 116 16.45 -9.92 21.26
N SER A 117 16.40 -10.38 20.00
CA SER A 117 16.85 -11.74 19.68
C SER A 117 17.65 -11.80 18.38
N LYS A 118 18.67 -12.66 18.35
CA LYS A 118 19.58 -12.87 17.21
C LYS A 118 18.84 -13.24 15.92
N ASN A 119 17.74 -14.00 16.05
CA ASN A 119 16.87 -14.39 14.94
C ASN A 119 15.99 -13.26 14.38
N ALA A 120 15.74 -12.21 15.16
CA ALA A 120 14.95 -11.07 14.68
C ALA A 120 15.74 -10.22 13.67
N ARG A 121 17.05 -10.04 13.90
CA ARG A 121 17.91 -9.22 13.04
C ARG A 121 18.08 -9.81 11.63
N GLU A 122 18.26 -11.13 11.53
CA GLU A 122 18.38 -11.79 10.22
C GLU A 122 17.08 -11.70 9.42
N ARG A 123 15.93 -11.86 10.08
CA ARG A 123 14.62 -11.67 9.45
C ARG A 123 14.41 -10.24 9.00
N ASP A 124 14.84 -9.26 9.78
CA ASP A 124 14.74 -7.84 9.42
C ASP A 124 15.56 -7.51 8.17
N ILE A 125 16.79 -8.02 8.09
CA ILE A 125 17.65 -7.83 6.91
C ILE A 125 17.02 -8.48 5.67
N HIS A 126 16.50 -9.70 5.78
CA HIS A 126 15.82 -10.36 4.68
C HIS A 126 14.54 -9.63 4.27
N ARG A 127 13.77 -9.13 5.24
CA ARG A 127 12.53 -8.37 5.00
C ARG A 127 12.81 -7.07 4.27
N GLN A 128 13.78 -6.28 4.72
CA GLN A 128 14.17 -5.05 4.05
C GLN A 128 14.65 -5.32 2.63
N ARG A 129 15.58 -6.28 2.44
CA ARG A 129 16.07 -6.67 1.10
C ARG A 129 14.95 -7.15 0.19
N PHE A 130 13.99 -7.90 0.72
CA PHE A 130 12.84 -8.37 -0.04
C PHE A 130 11.98 -7.19 -0.52
N LEU A 131 11.62 -6.26 0.38
CA LEU A 131 10.83 -5.08 0.02
C LEU A 131 11.54 -4.21 -1.01
N GLU A 132 12.84 -3.94 -0.81
CA GLU A 132 13.67 -3.19 -1.74
C GLU A 132 13.80 -3.90 -3.10
N SER A 133 13.91 -5.22 -3.13
CA SER A 133 13.93 -6.01 -4.39
C SER A 133 12.61 -5.91 -5.18
N LYS A 134 11.51 -5.53 -4.50
CA LYS A 134 10.21 -5.26 -5.11
C LYS A 134 10.01 -3.79 -5.45
N GLY A 135 11.06 -2.98 -5.35
CA GLY A 135 11.04 -1.56 -5.73
C GLY A 135 10.54 -0.62 -4.62
N TRP A 136 10.35 -1.12 -3.39
CA TRP A 136 10.01 -0.24 -2.28
C TRP A 136 11.21 0.62 -1.90
N LYS A 137 10.94 1.90 -1.66
CA LYS A 137 11.82 2.79 -0.92
C LYS A 137 11.32 2.79 0.51
N ILE A 138 12.21 2.52 1.47
CA ILE A 138 11.85 2.40 2.88
C ILE A 138 12.58 3.48 3.67
N TYR A 139 11.84 4.21 4.49
CA TYR A 139 12.36 5.18 5.44
C TYR A 139 12.01 4.74 6.86
N ARG A 140 12.98 4.73 7.77
CA ARG A 140 12.76 4.34 9.17
C ARG A 140 12.72 5.58 10.05
N ILE A 141 11.72 5.65 10.94
CA ILE A 141 11.63 6.65 12.00
C ILE A 141 11.89 5.93 13.31
N TRP A 142 12.81 6.46 14.11
CA TRP A 142 13.08 5.97 15.45
C TRP A 142 12.17 6.68 16.46
N SER A 143 11.56 5.95 17.38
CA SER A 143 10.58 6.43 18.34
C SER A 143 11.24 7.41 19.31
N ARG A 144 12.54 7.22 19.57
CA ARG A 144 13.37 8.14 20.32
C ARG A 144 13.52 9.50 19.61
N ASP A 145 13.84 9.48 18.32
CA ASP A 145 14.02 10.70 17.52
C ASP A 145 12.67 11.41 17.34
N TRP A 146 11.60 10.63 17.17
CA TRP A 146 10.23 11.14 17.15
C TRP A 146 9.86 11.83 18.46
N TRP A 147 10.10 11.19 19.61
CA TRP A 147 9.79 11.78 20.91
C TRP A 147 10.57 13.07 21.17
N GLU A 148 11.82 13.14 20.72
CA GLU A 148 12.67 14.32 20.89
C GLU A 148 12.21 15.49 20.00
N ASN A 149 11.93 15.24 18.72
CA ASN A 149 11.48 16.27 17.80
C ASN A 149 10.69 15.70 16.61
N PRO A 150 9.35 15.52 16.76
CA PRO A 150 8.51 14.96 15.69
C PRO A 150 8.55 15.81 14.42
N GLN A 151 8.62 17.13 14.58
CA GLN A 151 8.61 18.09 13.49
C GLN A 151 9.85 17.93 12.60
N ASN A 152 11.02 17.74 13.21
CA ASN A 152 12.26 17.49 12.49
C ASN A 152 12.22 16.16 11.71
N GLU A 153 11.65 15.10 12.28
CA GLU A 153 11.49 13.82 11.57
C GLU A 153 10.55 13.95 10.37
N ILE A 154 9.45 14.68 10.50
CA ILE A 154 8.58 15.00 9.37
C ILE A 154 9.33 15.78 8.29
N GLU A 155 10.11 16.81 8.65
CA GLU A 155 10.89 17.58 7.67
C GLU A 155 11.95 16.74 6.95
N LYS A 156 12.58 15.77 7.63
CA LYS A 156 13.50 14.81 6.99
C LYS A 156 12.77 13.95 5.96
N ILE A 157 11.56 13.47 6.27
CA ILE A 157 10.74 12.71 5.32
C ILE A 157 10.37 13.58 4.11
N GLU A 158 9.95 14.82 4.33
CA GLU A 158 9.63 15.75 3.23
C GLU A 158 10.85 16.00 2.33
N LYS A 159 12.04 16.19 2.91
CA LYS A 159 13.29 16.30 2.16
C LYS A 159 13.60 15.02 1.37
N TYR A 160 13.37 13.85 1.97
CA TYR A 160 13.57 12.57 1.30
C TYR A 160 12.61 12.42 0.11
N LEU A 161 11.32 12.69 0.29
CA LEU A 161 10.31 12.66 -0.78
C LEU A 161 10.67 13.59 -1.95
N ASN A 162 11.12 14.81 -1.64
CA ASN A 162 11.57 15.76 -2.66
C ASN A 162 12.77 15.21 -3.45
N ALA A 163 13.74 14.55 -2.78
CA ALA A 163 14.86 13.89 -3.44
C ALA A 163 14.42 12.71 -4.33
N LEU A 164 13.29 12.08 -4.03
CA LEU A 164 12.67 11.06 -4.87
C LEU A 164 11.89 11.65 -6.06
N GLY A 165 11.82 12.97 -6.20
CA GLY A 165 11.04 13.68 -7.21
C GLY A 165 9.54 13.68 -6.92
N PHE A 166 9.12 13.35 -5.70
CA PHE A 166 7.72 13.42 -5.30
C PHE A 166 7.44 14.75 -4.63
N ASN A 167 6.70 15.60 -5.33
CA ASN A 167 6.12 16.80 -4.76
C ASN A 167 4.70 16.49 -4.31
N LYS A 168 4.37 16.89 -3.09
CA LYS A 168 3.03 16.73 -2.54
C LYS A 168 1.99 17.31 -3.53
N PRO A 169 0.92 16.57 -3.87
CA PRO A 169 -0.13 17.12 -4.71
C PRO A 169 -0.74 18.36 -4.03
N ALA A 170 -0.99 19.41 -4.83
CA ALA A 170 -1.74 20.57 -4.35
C ALA A 170 -3.06 20.09 -3.74
N LYS A 171 -3.52 20.72 -2.64
CA LYS A 171 -4.73 20.28 -1.92
C LYS A 171 -5.84 20.00 -2.92
N MET A 172 -6.18 18.71 -3.06
CA MET A 172 -7.32 18.30 -3.86
C MET A 172 -8.54 18.70 -3.04
N ASN A 173 -9.17 19.81 -3.42
CA ASN A 173 -10.46 20.19 -2.87
C ASN A 173 -11.44 19.10 -3.31
N TRP A 174 -11.79 18.19 -2.40
CA TRP A 174 -13.01 17.42 -2.55
C TRP A 174 -14.16 18.42 -2.38
N ALA A 175 -14.77 18.80 -3.51
CA ALA A 175 -16.08 19.44 -3.52
C ALA A 175 -17.15 18.36 -3.47
#